data_AF-A0A074KPC0-F1
#
_entry.id   AF-A0A074KPC0-F1
#
_cell.length_a   1.000
_cell.length_b   1.000
_cell.length_c   1.000
_cell.angle_alpha   90.00
_cell.angle_beta   90.00
_cell.angle_gamma   90.00
#
_symmetry.space_group_name_H-M   'P 1'
#
loop_
_entity.id
_entity.type
_entity.pdbx_description
1 polymer ?
#
loop_
_entity_poly.entity_id
_entity_poly.type
_entity_poly.pdbx_seq_one_letter_code
_entity_poly.pdbx_strand_id
1 'polypeptide(L)'
;MLYLNNGVWQGEQIIPKNWISESTTKQIETKEEGDYGYFWWIKDYIYKERFVKGFEASGNGGNKIVVIPELKVVIILTGSAYGSEYVEGDQAKSIIEDFVLASIK
;
A
#
# COMPACT_ATOMS: atom_id res chain seq x y z
N MET A 1 -14.02 -1.34 -0.75
CA MET A 1 -12.80 -0.86 -0.07
C MET A 1 -12.93 -1.18 1.42
N LEU A 2 -12.34 -2.27 1.89
CA LEU A 2 -12.52 -2.74 3.27
C LEU A 2 -11.54 -2.05 4.23
N TYR A 3 -10.24 -2.17 3.99
CA TYR A 3 -9.20 -1.56 4.83
C TYR A 3 -9.26 -0.03 4.84
N LEU A 4 -9.45 0.61 3.67
CA LEU A 4 -9.61 2.06 3.60
C LEU A 4 -10.86 2.56 4.37
N ASN A 5 -11.90 1.73 4.47
CA ASN A 5 -13.12 2.06 5.19
C ASN A 5 -13.10 1.50 6.63
N ASN A 6 -11.92 1.33 7.24
CA ASN A 6 -11.78 0.88 8.63
C ASN A 6 -12.51 -0.44 8.92
N GLY A 7 -12.51 -1.37 7.96
CA GLY A 7 -13.08 -2.69 8.11
C GLY A 7 -14.60 -2.77 7.88
N VAL A 8 -15.22 -1.69 7.38
CA VAL A 8 -16.63 -1.67 7.01
C VAL A 8 -16.80 -2.03 5.53
N TRP A 9 -17.70 -2.97 5.25
CA TRP A 9 -18.13 -3.32 3.91
C TRP A 9 -19.65 -3.30 3.82
N GLN A 10 -20.19 -2.55 2.86
CA GLN A 10 -21.66 -2.42 2.65
C GLN A 10 -22.45 -2.02 3.91
N GLY A 11 -21.84 -1.24 4.81
CA GLY A 11 -22.46 -0.79 6.06
C GLY A 11 -22.29 -1.75 7.23
N GLU A 12 -21.70 -2.94 7.02
CA GLU A 12 -21.43 -3.93 8.05
C GLU A 12 -19.95 -3.91 8.46
N GLN A 13 -19.67 -4.04 9.76
CA GLN A 13 -18.32 -4.14 10.30
C GLN A 13 -17.81 -5.58 10.17
N ILE A 14 -16.98 -5.86 9.17
CA ILE A 14 -16.41 -7.20 8.92
C ILE A 14 -15.11 -7.42 9.69
N ILE A 15 -14.28 -6.38 9.79
CA ILE A 15 -13.00 -6.42 10.52
C ILE A 15 -13.01 -5.31 11.57
N PRO A 16 -12.70 -5.55 12.86
CA PRO A 16 -12.70 -4.50 13.87
C PRO A 16 -11.80 -3.30 13.49
N LYS A 17 -12.28 -2.07 13.71
CA LYS A 17 -11.51 -0.85 13.39
C LYS A 17 -10.14 -0.80 14.08
N ASN A 18 -10.05 -1.28 15.32
CA ASN A 18 -8.79 -1.37 16.05
C ASN A 18 -7.81 -2.35 15.39
N TRP A 19 -8.30 -3.46 14.82
CA TRP A 19 -7.46 -4.39 14.08
C TRP A 19 -6.90 -3.78 12.80
N ILE A 20 -7.71 -2.99 12.08
CA ILE A 20 -7.20 -2.23 10.91
C ILE A 20 -6.04 -1.35 11.35
N SER A 21 -6.23 -0.56 12.41
CA SER A 21 -5.16 0.30 12.94
C SER A 21 -3.91 -0.51 13.32
N GLU A 22 -4.07 -1.55 14.13
CA GLU A 22 -2.96 -2.35 14.66
C GLU A 22 -2.17 -3.05 13.54
N SER A 23 -2.89 -3.68 12.59
CA SER A 23 -2.28 -4.42 11.47
C SER A 23 -1.56 -3.52 10.47
N THR A 24 -1.94 -2.24 10.35
CA THR A 24 -1.31 -1.28 9.44
C THR A 24 -0.37 -0.29 10.13
N THR A 25 -0.05 -0.50 11.41
CA THR A 25 0.95 0.27 12.16
C THR A 25 2.24 -0.53 12.35
N LYS A 26 3.35 0.19 12.55
CA LYS A 26 4.68 -0.41 12.74
C LYS A 26 4.65 -1.40 13.91
N GLN A 27 4.98 -2.65 13.60
CA GLN A 27 5.24 -3.70 14.59
C GLN A 27 6.74 -4.01 14.66
N ILE A 28 7.41 -3.96 13.50
CA ILE A 28 8.87 -4.08 13.39
C ILE A 28 9.42 -3.04 12.42
N GLU A 29 10.66 -2.64 12.66
CA GLU A 29 11.45 -1.85 11.71
C GLU A 29 12.22 -2.78 10.78
N THR A 30 12.17 -2.53 9.48
CA THR A 30 13.04 -3.22 8.51
C THR A 30 14.09 -2.24 8.01
N LYS A 31 15.28 -2.75 7.70
CA LYS A 31 16.44 -1.90 7.39
C LYS A 31 16.36 -1.23 6.01
N GLU A 32 15.60 -1.78 5.07
CA GLU A 32 15.72 -1.43 3.65
C GLU A 32 14.38 -1.12 2.96
N GLU A 33 13.25 -1.64 3.45
CA GLU A 33 11.97 -1.55 2.73
C GLU A 33 10.88 -0.75 3.46
N GLY A 34 11.19 -0.17 4.63
CA GLY A 34 10.24 0.58 5.46
C GLY A 34 9.85 -0.17 6.73
N ASP A 35 8.80 0.28 7.40
CA ASP A 35 8.28 -0.42 8.58
C ASP A 35 7.37 -1.58 8.15
N TYR A 36 7.19 -2.57 9.02
CA TYR A 36 6.28 -3.68 8.75
C TYR A 36 5.26 -3.84 9.87
N GLY A 37 3.99 -3.97 9.48
CA GLY A 37 2.86 -4.29 10.33
C GLY A 37 2.51 -5.78 10.26
N TYR A 38 1.26 -6.13 10.55
CA TYR A 38 0.81 -7.51 10.38
C TYR A 38 0.46 -7.77 8.91
N PHE A 39 1.45 -8.28 8.16
CA PHE A 39 1.38 -8.59 6.73
C PHE A 39 1.29 -7.37 5.80
N TRP A 40 1.65 -6.19 6.31
CA TRP A 40 1.64 -4.94 5.54
C TRP A 40 3.00 -4.27 5.63
N TRP A 41 3.56 -3.93 4.48
CA TRP A 41 4.63 -2.94 4.42
C TRP A 41 4.05 -1.55 4.66
N ILE A 42 4.74 -0.73 5.43
CA ILE A 42 4.33 0.63 5.75
C ILE A 42 5.37 1.56 5.13
N LYS A 43 4.94 2.32 4.13
CA LYS A 43 5.83 3.08 3.25
C LYS A 43 5.30 4.49 3.06
N ASP A 44 6.20 5.40 2.77
CA ASP A 44 5.85 6.74 2.31
C ASP A 44 5.89 6.76 0.77
N TYR A 45 4.91 7.44 0.18
CA TYR A 45 4.78 7.64 -1.26
C TYR A 45 4.90 9.12 -1.59
N ILE A 46 5.48 9.44 -2.74
CA ILE A 46 5.55 10.81 -3.24
C ILE A 46 4.21 11.19 -3.88
N TYR A 47 3.63 12.31 -3.43
CA TYR A 47 2.43 12.92 -3.99
C TYR A 47 2.57 14.44 -3.97
N LYS A 48 2.62 15.09 -5.13
CA LYS A 48 2.71 16.56 -5.27
C LYS A 48 3.79 17.19 -4.37
N GLU A 49 5.03 16.72 -4.53
CA GLU A 49 6.23 17.23 -3.83
C GLU A 49 6.26 16.99 -2.30
N ARG A 50 5.35 16.17 -1.78
CA ARG A 50 5.35 15.76 -0.37
C ARG A 50 5.20 14.25 -0.23
N PHE A 51 5.53 13.75 0.95
CA PHE A 51 5.29 12.37 1.32
C PHE A 51 3.89 12.18 1.89
N VAL A 52 3.23 11.11 1.48
CA VAL A 52 1.99 10.58 2.08
C VAL A 52 2.24 9.17 2.57
N LYS A 53 1.77 8.86 3.78
CA LYS A 53 1.93 7.51 4.34
C LYS A 53 0.89 6.56 3.76
N GLY A 54 1.34 5.39 3.34
CA GLY A 54 0.50 4.29 2.90
C GLY A 54 0.96 2.96 3.48
N PHE A 55 0.15 1.94 3.23
CA PHE A 55 0.51 0.57 3.52
C PHE A 55 0.26 -0.31 2.28
N GLU A 56 1.14 -1.28 2.06
CA GLU A 56 1.09 -2.16 0.89
C GLU A 56 1.28 -3.64 1.21
N ALA A 57 0.57 -4.48 0.47
CA ALA A 57 0.90 -5.89 0.32
C ALA A 57 1.65 -6.05 -1.01
N SER A 58 2.84 -6.65 -0.96
CA SER A 58 3.71 -6.86 -2.12
C SER A 58 3.76 -8.35 -2.46
N GLY A 59 3.53 -8.68 -3.72
CA GLY A 59 3.60 -10.05 -4.24
C GLY A 59 4.56 -10.18 -5.41
N ASN A 60 5.18 -11.36 -5.54
CA ASN A 60 6.06 -11.71 -6.66
C ASN A 60 5.36 -11.43 -8.00
N GLY A 61 6.13 -11.00 -9.01
CA GLY A 61 5.63 -10.61 -10.32
C GLY A 61 5.20 -9.16 -10.43
N GLY A 62 5.42 -8.34 -9.39
CA GLY A 62 5.09 -6.91 -9.37
C GLY A 62 3.68 -6.62 -8.87
N ASN A 63 3.04 -7.59 -8.22
CA ASN A 63 1.69 -7.44 -7.70
C ASN A 63 1.71 -6.54 -6.46
N LYS A 64 0.84 -5.53 -6.44
CA LYS A 64 0.72 -4.58 -5.31
C LYS A 64 -0.74 -4.36 -4.95
N ILE A 65 -1.02 -4.31 -3.66
CA ILE A 65 -2.21 -3.67 -3.11
C ILE A 65 -1.71 -2.53 -2.24
N VAL A 66 -1.97 -1.29 -2.63
CA VAL A 66 -1.55 -0.09 -1.89
C VAL A 66 -2.77 0.65 -1.40
N VAL A 67 -2.75 1.08 -0.14
CA VAL A 67 -3.79 1.93 0.44
C VAL A 67 -3.13 3.19 0.98
N ILE A 68 -3.65 4.35 0.58
CA ILE A 68 -3.22 5.66 1.06
C ILE A 68 -4.42 6.36 1.68
N PRO A 69 -4.62 6.21 3.01
CA PRO A 69 -5.82 6.71 3.69
C PRO A 69 -6.06 8.21 3.52
N GLU A 70 -4.99 9.00 3.56
CA GLU A 70 -5.06 10.45 3.44
C GLU A 70 -5.65 10.88 2.09
N LEU A 71 -5.31 10.16 1.01
CA LEU A 71 -5.79 10.43 -0.33
C LEU A 71 -7.11 9.71 -0.65
N LYS A 72 -7.62 8.87 0.26
CA LYS A 72 -8.79 8.00 0.06
C LYS A 72 -8.67 7.13 -1.20
N VAL A 73 -7.48 6.59 -1.43
CA VAL A 73 -7.14 5.83 -2.63
C VAL A 73 -6.70 4.41 -2.27
N VAL A 74 -7.14 3.46 -3.11
CA VAL A 74 -6.58 2.10 -3.17
C VAL A 74 -6.10 1.86 -4.60
N ILE A 75 -4.85 1.42 -4.73
CA ILE A 75 -4.20 1.10 -6.00
C ILE A 75 -3.94 -0.40 -6.00
N ILE A 76 -4.34 -1.06 -7.09
CA ILE A 76 -4.08 -2.47 -7.32
C ILE A 76 -3.26 -2.56 -8.60
N LEU A 77 -2.05 -3.09 -8.49
CA LEU A 77 -1.23 -3.47 -9.63
C LEU A 77 -1.17 -4.98 -9.72
N THR A 78 -1.37 -5.50 -10.92
CA THR A 78 -1.24 -6.92 -11.22
C THR A 78 -0.15 -7.12 -12.25
N GLY A 79 0.73 -8.09 -12.02
CA GLY A 79 1.84 -8.38 -12.90
C GLY A 79 2.21 -9.86 -12.88
N SER A 80 2.92 -10.28 -13.92
CA SER A 80 3.28 -11.68 -14.15
C SER A 80 4.79 -11.88 -14.39
N ALA A 81 5.60 -10.88 -14.06
CA ALA A 81 7.05 -10.93 -14.24
C ALA A 81 7.72 -11.68 -13.09
N TYR A 82 7.33 -12.94 -12.91
CA TYR A 82 7.75 -13.75 -11.77
C TYR A 82 9.25 -14.04 -11.83
N GLY A 83 9.94 -13.92 -10.69
CA GLY A 83 11.36 -14.26 -10.57
C GLY A 83 12.31 -13.30 -11.31
N SER A 84 11.84 -12.14 -11.76
CA SER A 84 12.70 -11.08 -12.29
C SER A 84 13.01 -10.04 -11.22
N GLU A 85 14.30 -9.82 -10.94
CA GLU A 85 14.76 -8.77 -10.01
C GLU A 85 14.28 -7.37 -10.43
N TYR A 86 14.08 -7.13 -11.73
CA TYR A 86 13.64 -5.84 -12.28
C TYR A 86 12.24 -5.38 -11.83
N VAL A 87 11.42 -6.29 -11.29
CA VAL A 87 10.01 -6.01 -10.97
C VAL A 87 9.75 -5.97 -9.45
N GLU A 88 10.71 -6.43 -8.65
CA GLU A 88 10.67 -6.36 -7.20
C GLU A 88 11.05 -4.95 -6.71
N GLY A 89 10.13 -3.99 -6.85
CA GLY A 89 10.18 -2.71 -6.14
C GLY A 89 10.09 -1.48 -7.03
N ASP A 90 11.08 -1.27 -7.88
CA ASP A 90 11.30 0.04 -8.52
C ASP A 90 10.27 0.39 -9.59
N GLN A 91 9.95 -0.53 -10.50
CA GLN A 91 9.01 -0.25 -11.58
C GLN A 91 7.58 -0.04 -11.06
N ALA A 92 7.12 -0.91 -10.15
CA ALA A 92 5.77 -0.80 -9.59
C ALA A 92 5.61 0.52 -8.81
N LYS A 93 6.63 0.91 -8.05
CA LYS A 93 6.65 2.18 -7.32
C LYS A 93 6.61 3.38 -8.26
N SER A 94 7.41 3.40 -9.33
CA SER A 94 7.37 4.48 -10.33
C SER A 94 6.00 4.59 -11.02
N ILE A 95 5.38 3.47 -11.39
CA ILE A 95 4.01 3.47 -11.93
C ILE A 95 3.04 4.13 -10.93
N ILE A 96 3.13 3.76 -9.65
CA ILE A 96 2.29 4.32 -8.59
C ILE A 96 2.52 5.83 -8.44
N GLU A 97 3.75 6.29 -8.26
CA GLU A 97 4.06 7.68 -7.92
C GLU A 97 3.96 8.61 -9.14
N ASP A 98 4.62 8.24 -10.25
CA ASP A 98 4.83 9.14 -11.39
C ASP A 98 3.63 9.22 -12.33
N PHE A 99 2.77 8.18 -12.34
CA PHE A 99 1.63 8.09 -13.24
C PHE A 99 0.30 8.06 -12.49
N VAL A 100 0.13 7.14 -11.54
CA VAL A 100 -1.16 6.98 -10.86
C VAL A 100 -1.41 8.14 -9.91
N LEU A 101 -0.56 8.36 -8.91
CA LEU A 101 -0.72 9.41 -7.91
C LEU A 101 -0.62 10.81 -8.53
N ALA A 102 0.28 10.99 -9.50
CA ALA A 102 0.38 12.24 -10.25
C ALA A 102 -0.91 12.63 -10.99
N SER A 103 -1.76 11.66 -11.36
CA SER A 103 -3.02 11.91 -12.06
C SER A 103 -4.19 12.32 -11.14
N ILE A 104 -4.01 12.17 -9.82
CA ILE A 104 -5.07 12.42 -8.83
C ILE A 104 -5.14 13.92 -8.51
N LYS A 105 -6.35 14.48 -8.61
CA LYS A 105 -6.63 15.91 -8.42
C LYS A 105 -6.62 16.33 -6.95
#